data_AF-A0A960MI63-F1
#
_entry.id   AF-A0A960MI63-F1
#
_cell.length_a   1.000
_cell.length_b   1.000
_cell.length_c   1.000
_cell.angle_alpha   90.00
_cell.angle_beta   90.00
_cell.angle_gamma   90.00
#
_symmetry.space_group_name_H-M   'P 1'
#
loop_
_entity.id
_entity.type
_entity.pdbx_description
1 polymer ?
#
loop_
_entity_poly.entity_id
_entity_poly.type
_entity_poly.pdbx_seq_one_letter_code
_entity_poly.pdbx_strand_id
1 'polypeptide(L)'
;LAGHVTIGSRCFLGGGSVYHQFMRIGDYVIVRGLSALGLDIPPFVIAAGVNRIAGLNVVGLRRGGFSTEDRAAIKKAFDLIYRGGMNLSQALAEADRQGSWEGPAGQFIDFFREKSRRGYCLQRFGREPEDQ
;
A
#
# COMPACT_ATOMS: atom_id res chain seq x y z
N LEU A 1 -8.98 10.89 -11.32
CA LEU A 1 -8.28 11.46 -10.15
C LEU A 1 -8.99 12.74 -9.77
N ALA A 2 -9.34 12.96 -8.50
CA ALA A 2 -9.76 14.28 -8.03
C ALA A 2 -8.54 15.20 -7.82
N GLY A 3 -8.77 16.40 -7.28
CA GLY A 3 -7.69 17.38 -7.04
C GLY A 3 -6.68 16.94 -5.98
N HIS A 4 -5.43 17.39 -6.11
CA HIS A 4 -4.37 17.21 -5.10
C HIS A 4 -4.05 15.75 -4.73
N VAL A 5 -4.25 14.81 -5.66
CA VAL A 5 -3.76 13.44 -5.49
C VAL A 5 -2.28 13.41 -5.89
N THR A 6 -1.42 12.94 -5.00
CA THR A 6 0.01 12.70 -5.30
C THR A 6 0.18 11.25 -5.73
N ILE A 7 0.85 11.03 -6.86
CA ILE A 7 1.07 9.70 -7.43
C ILE A 7 2.58 9.45 -7.53
N GLY A 8 2.99 8.31 -6.98
CA GLY A 8 4.35 7.79 -7.07
C GLY A 8 4.72 7.29 -8.46
N SER A 9 5.94 6.79 -8.57
CA SER A 9 6.52 6.29 -9.80
C SER A 9 6.01 4.89 -10.16
N ARG A 10 5.85 4.62 -11.46
CA ARG A 10 5.53 3.30 -12.01
C ARG A 10 4.24 2.69 -11.47
N CYS A 11 3.25 3.54 -11.18
CA CYS A 11 1.90 3.12 -10.81
C CYS A 11 1.09 2.72 -12.04
N PHE A 12 0.21 1.73 -11.87
CA PHE A 12 -0.83 1.39 -12.85
C PHE A 12 -2.19 1.65 -12.23
N LEU A 13 -2.96 2.56 -12.83
CA LEU A 13 -4.29 2.94 -12.37
C LEU A 13 -5.34 2.33 -13.32
N GLY A 14 -6.01 1.26 -12.88
CA GLY A 14 -6.98 0.53 -13.70
C GLY A 14 -8.17 1.40 -14.13
N GLY A 15 -8.70 1.13 -15.33
CA GLY A 15 -9.80 1.90 -15.91
C GLY A 15 -11.06 1.92 -15.03
N GLY A 16 -11.77 3.05 -15.04
CA GLY A 16 -12.99 3.26 -14.26
C GLY A 16 -12.77 3.36 -12.74
N SER A 17 -11.52 3.42 -12.28
CA SER A 17 -11.22 3.69 -10.87
C SER A 17 -11.38 5.19 -10.54
N VAL A 18 -11.85 5.47 -9.33
CA VAL A 18 -12.05 6.83 -8.82
C VAL A 18 -11.19 7.06 -7.58
N TYR A 19 -10.67 8.29 -7.44
CA TYR A 19 -9.73 8.66 -6.39
C TYR A 19 -10.15 9.99 -5.79
N HIS A 20 -10.40 9.99 -4.48
CA HIS A 20 -10.76 11.19 -3.74
C HIS A 20 -9.58 12.17 -3.64
N GLN A 21 -9.87 13.46 -3.42
CA GLN A 21 -8.85 14.49 -3.29
C GLN A 21 -7.93 14.26 -2.07
N PHE A 22 -6.69 14.76 -2.18
CA PHE A 22 -5.64 14.73 -1.14
C PHE A 22 -5.11 13.35 -0.76
N MET A 23 -5.31 12.35 -1.61
CA MET A 23 -4.71 11.03 -1.42
C MET A 23 -3.25 11.00 -1.85
N ARG A 24 -2.46 10.15 -1.20
CA ARG A 24 -1.12 9.74 -1.64
C ARG A 24 -1.17 8.31 -2.17
N ILE A 25 -0.62 8.09 -3.36
CA ILE A 25 -0.46 6.76 -3.97
C ILE A 25 1.04 6.50 -4.07
N GLY A 26 1.54 5.52 -3.33
CA GLY A 26 2.96 5.16 -3.31
C GLY A 26 3.44 4.50 -4.61
N ASP A 27 4.76 4.36 -4.74
CA ASP A 27 5.38 3.80 -5.94
C ASP A 27 4.94 2.36 -6.23
N TYR A 28 4.97 1.96 -7.51
CA TYR A 28 4.67 0.59 -7.95
C TYR A 28 3.30 0.05 -7.50
N VAL A 29 2.35 0.94 -7.20
CA VAL A 29 0.97 0.54 -6.90
C VAL A 29 0.28 0.06 -8.18
N ILE A 30 -0.46 -1.04 -8.06
CA ILE A 30 -1.50 -1.41 -9.04
C ILE A 30 -2.85 -1.14 -8.39
N VAL A 31 -3.70 -0.36 -9.06
CA VAL A 31 -5.13 -0.28 -8.73
C VAL A 31 -5.92 -1.07 -9.76
N ARG A 32 -6.76 -2.01 -9.31
CA ARG A 32 -7.67 -2.75 -10.19
C ARG A 32 -8.76 -1.83 -10.74
N GLY A 33 -9.28 -2.16 -11.92
CA GLY A 33 -10.38 -1.40 -12.52
C GLY A 33 -11.60 -1.32 -11.60
N LEU A 34 -12.43 -0.29 -11.82
CA LEU A 34 -13.68 -0.05 -11.06
C LEU A 34 -13.52 0.10 -9.54
N SER A 35 -12.30 0.42 -9.06
CA SER A 35 -12.05 0.63 -7.63
C SER A 35 -12.44 2.06 -7.19
N ALA A 36 -12.93 2.22 -5.97
CA ALA A 36 -13.21 3.53 -5.37
C ALA A 36 -12.30 3.79 -4.16
N LEU A 37 -11.36 4.72 -4.32
CA LEU A 37 -10.30 4.95 -3.34
C LEU A 37 -10.45 6.35 -2.73
N GLY A 38 -10.34 6.39 -1.42
CA GLY A 38 -10.44 7.59 -0.59
C GLY A 38 -9.40 7.67 0.52
N LEU A 39 -8.53 6.66 0.67
CA LEU A 39 -7.44 6.57 1.65
C LEU A 39 -6.09 6.40 0.96
N ASP A 40 -5.00 6.80 1.60
CA ASP A 40 -3.65 6.65 1.06
C ASP A 40 -3.31 5.19 0.76
N ILE A 41 -2.62 4.95 -0.35
CA ILE A 41 -2.23 3.62 -0.82
C ILE A 41 -0.71 3.52 -0.66
N PRO A 42 -0.18 2.63 0.18
CA PRO A 42 1.26 2.52 0.39
C PRO A 42 1.97 1.97 -0.88
N PRO A 43 3.28 2.15 -1.01
CA PRO A 43 4.05 1.62 -2.12
C PRO A 43 3.94 0.08 -2.26
N PHE A 44 4.19 -0.42 -3.46
CA PHE A 44 4.37 -1.83 -3.78
C PHE A 44 3.14 -2.74 -3.62
N VAL A 45 1.94 -2.20 -3.43
CA VAL A 45 0.72 -2.98 -3.20
C VAL A 45 -0.20 -3.03 -4.42
N ILE A 46 -1.17 -3.94 -4.36
CA ILE A 46 -2.33 -4.00 -5.24
C ILE A 46 -3.54 -3.50 -4.43
N ALA A 47 -4.17 -2.42 -4.87
CA ALA A 47 -5.44 -1.91 -4.35
C ALA A 47 -6.61 -2.36 -5.24
N ALA A 48 -7.77 -2.64 -4.63
CA ALA A 48 -8.96 -3.12 -5.34
C ALA A 48 -10.24 -2.76 -4.57
N GLY A 49 -11.35 -2.59 -5.28
CA GLY A 49 -12.66 -2.33 -4.68
C GLY A 49 -12.68 -1.02 -3.90
N VAL A 50 -13.32 -0.99 -2.74
CA VAL A 50 -13.44 0.22 -1.91
C VAL A 50 -12.39 0.23 -0.79
N ASN A 51 -11.41 1.14 -0.88
CA ASN A 51 -10.39 1.39 0.15
C ASN A 51 -9.62 0.15 0.66
N ARG A 52 -9.41 -0.85 -0.21
CA ARG A 52 -8.85 -2.15 0.19
C ARG A 52 -7.53 -2.44 -0.50
N ILE A 53 -6.60 -3.00 0.28
CA ILE A 53 -5.36 -3.61 -0.19
C ILE A 53 -5.56 -5.11 -0.37
N ALA A 54 -5.37 -5.61 -1.60
CA ALA A 54 -5.47 -7.02 -1.95
C ALA A 54 -4.18 -7.81 -1.63
N GLY A 55 -3.02 -7.15 -1.65
CA GLY A 55 -1.73 -7.78 -1.37
C GLY A 55 -0.57 -7.02 -2.03
N LEU A 56 0.59 -7.65 -2.13
CA LEU A 56 1.78 -7.09 -2.77
C LEU A 56 1.73 -7.19 -4.30
N ASN A 57 2.26 -6.19 -4.99
CA ASN A 57 2.50 -6.20 -6.43
C ASN A 57 3.77 -7.01 -6.77
N VAL A 58 3.75 -8.31 -6.47
CA VAL A 58 4.90 -9.21 -6.65
C VAL A 58 5.39 -9.23 -8.10
N VAL A 59 4.46 -9.16 -9.06
CA VAL A 59 4.79 -9.15 -10.50
C VAL A 59 5.50 -7.85 -10.89
N GLY A 60 4.98 -6.69 -10.45
CA GLY A 60 5.58 -5.39 -10.74
C GLY A 60 6.96 -5.25 -10.09
N LEU A 61 7.12 -5.69 -8.84
CA LEU A 61 8.43 -5.72 -8.18
C LEU A 61 9.44 -6.60 -8.94
N ARG A 62 9.04 -7.80 -9.37
CA ARG A 62 9.92 -8.68 -10.15
C ARG A 62 10.32 -8.07 -11.50
N ARG A 63 9.37 -7.44 -12.21
CA ARG A 63 9.64 -6.77 -13.50
C ARG A 63 10.44 -5.48 -13.34
N GLY A 64 10.32 -4.82 -12.20
CA GLY A 64 11.07 -3.62 -11.84
C GLY A 64 12.52 -3.88 -11.43
N GLY A 65 12.97 -5.14 -11.42
CA GLY A 65 14.35 -5.51 -11.09
C GLY A 65 14.68 -5.51 -9.61
N PHE A 66 13.68 -5.51 -8.71
CA PHE A 66 13.94 -5.62 -7.27
C PHE A 66 14.57 -6.97 -6.96
N SER A 67 15.63 -6.95 -6.15
CA SER A 67 16.36 -8.15 -5.75
C SER A 67 15.46 -9.12 -4.97
N THR A 68 15.91 -10.35 -4.75
CA THR A 68 15.16 -11.30 -3.92
C THR A 68 15.11 -10.82 -2.47
N GLU A 69 16.18 -10.22 -2.02
CA GLU A 69 16.40 -9.64 -0.70
C GLU A 69 15.45 -8.45 -0.48
N ASP A 70 15.38 -7.52 -1.44
CA ASP A 70 14.44 -6.38 -1.39
C ASP A 70 13.00 -6.87 -1.31
N ARG A 71 12.61 -7.83 -2.16
CA ARG A 71 11.24 -8.37 -2.19
C ARG A 71 10.90 -9.09 -0.89
N ALA A 72 11.85 -9.81 -0.30
CA ALA A 72 11.68 -10.45 1.01
C ALA A 72 11.53 -9.41 2.13
N ALA A 73 12.33 -8.35 2.12
CA ALA A 73 12.25 -7.26 3.09
C ALA A 73 10.93 -6.49 2.98
N ILE A 74 10.48 -6.15 1.76
CA ILE A 74 9.16 -5.53 1.51
C ILE A 74 8.06 -6.43 2.06
N LYS A 75 8.13 -7.75 1.81
CA LYS A 75 7.14 -8.68 2.34
C LYS A 75 7.12 -8.69 3.87
N LYS A 76 8.29 -8.67 4.51
CA LYS A 76 8.40 -8.60 5.98
C LYS A 76 7.77 -7.31 6.51
N ALA A 77 8.04 -6.16 5.90
CA ALA A 77 7.44 -4.87 6.26
C ALA A 77 5.91 -4.88 6.08
N PHE A 78 5.44 -5.43 4.96
CA PHE A 78 4.02 -5.57 4.66
C PHE A 78 3.30 -6.44 5.70
N ASP A 79 3.87 -7.61 6.02
CA ASP A 79 3.29 -8.53 6.99
C ASP A 79 3.27 -7.92 8.40
N LEU A 80 4.31 -7.16 8.77
CA LEU A 80 4.37 -6.42 10.02
C LEU A 80 3.22 -5.40 10.14
N ILE A 81 3.00 -4.59 9.11
CA ILE A 81 1.97 -3.53 9.13
C ILE A 81 0.55 -4.10 9.02
N TYR A 82 0.32 -5.09 8.16
CA TYR A 82 -1.04 -5.53 7.80
C TYR A 82 -1.47 -6.86 8.43
N ARG A 83 -0.53 -7.70 8.88
CA ARG A 83 -0.82 -9.08 9.34
C ARG A 83 -0.33 -9.40 10.74
N GLY A 84 0.36 -8.47 11.40
CA GLY A 84 0.89 -8.66 12.75
C GLY A 84 -0.16 -8.65 13.86
N GLY A 85 -1.45 -8.46 13.56
CA GLY A 85 -2.52 -8.33 14.57
C GLY A 85 -2.41 -7.05 15.43
N MET A 86 -1.46 -6.17 15.10
CA MET A 86 -1.18 -4.92 15.78
C MET A 86 -1.92 -3.77 15.09
N ASN A 87 -2.23 -2.72 15.85
CA ASN A 87 -2.58 -1.44 15.23
C ASN A 87 -1.33 -0.78 14.62
N LEU A 88 -1.52 0.26 13.82
CA LEU A 88 -0.42 0.89 13.09
C LEU A 88 0.69 1.40 14.02
N SER A 89 0.33 2.07 15.12
CA SER A 89 1.32 2.62 16.06
C SER A 89 2.15 1.52 16.71
N GLN A 90 1.53 0.40 17.07
CA GLN A 90 2.21 -0.78 17.60
C GLN A 90 3.12 -1.43 16.55
N ALA A 91 2.65 -1.56 15.31
CA ALA A 91 3.44 -2.13 14.22
C ALA A 91 4.68 -1.28 13.90
N LEU A 92 4.55 0.06 13.94
CA LEU A 92 5.69 0.97 13.77
C LEU A 92 6.69 0.88 14.95
N ALA A 93 6.20 0.79 16.19
CA ALA A 93 7.08 0.59 17.35
C ALA A 93 7.79 -0.79 17.33
N GLU A 94 7.13 -1.83 16.80
CA GLU A 94 7.78 -3.12 16.53
C GLU A 94 8.80 -3.00 15.40
N ALA A 95 8.51 -2.23 14.34
CA ALA A 95 9.46 -1.99 13.27
C ALA A 95 10.75 -1.35 13.81
N ASP A 96 10.63 -0.37 14.70
CA ASP A 96 11.76 0.29 15.38
C ASP A 96 12.58 -0.69 16.23
N ARG A 97 11.91 -1.64 16.92
CA ARG A 97 12.59 -2.67 17.72
C ARG A 97 13.35 -3.69 16.87
N GLN A 98 12.91 -3.96 15.65
CA GLN A 98 13.58 -4.89 14.73
C GLN A 98 14.84 -4.28 14.07
N GLY A 99 15.09 -2.99 14.28
CA GLY A 99 16.23 -2.26 13.75
C GLY A 99 15.87 -1.34 12.59
N SER A 100 16.89 -0.89 11.87
CA SER A 100 16.70 0.03 10.73
C SER A 100 16.17 -0.71 9.51
N TRP A 101 15.15 -0.12 8.88
CA TRP A 101 14.59 -0.59 7.62
C TRP A 101 15.16 0.28 6.49
N GLU A 102 15.93 -0.34 5.59
CA GLU A 102 16.59 0.37 4.50
C GLU A 102 15.97 0.04 3.14
N GLY A 103 16.35 0.83 2.13
CA GLY A 103 15.95 0.61 0.75
C GLY A 103 14.43 0.61 0.56
N PRO A 104 13.90 -0.26 -0.32
CA PRO A 104 12.47 -0.34 -0.60
C PRO A 104 11.61 -0.66 0.62
N ALA A 105 12.10 -1.50 1.54
CA ALA A 105 11.35 -1.83 2.74
C ALA A 105 11.28 -0.64 3.71
N GLY A 106 12.35 0.15 3.81
CA GLY A 106 12.37 1.44 4.50
C GLY A 106 11.34 2.41 3.93
N GLN A 107 11.34 2.60 2.61
CA GLN A 107 10.35 3.43 1.92
C GLN A 107 8.90 3.03 2.25
N PHE A 108 8.63 1.72 2.34
CA PHE A 108 7.31 1.24 2.71
C PHE A 108 6.93 1.63 4.15
N ILE A 109 7.84 1.47 5.11
CA ILE A 109 7.61 1.85 6.52
C ILE A 109 7.46 3.37 6.67
N ASP A 110 8.33 4.14 6.02
CA ASP A 110 8.35 5.60 6.10
C ASP A 110 7.05 6.23 5.58
N PHE A 111 6.42 5.63 4.57
CA PHE A 111 5.11 6.05 4.08
C PHE A 111 4.06 6.14 5.20
N PHE A 112 4.12 5.24 6.18
CA PHE A 112 3.20 5.22 7.32
C PHE A 112 3.61 6.16 8.45
N ARG A 113 4.89 6.53 8.54
CA ARG A 113 5.40 7.50 9.50
C ARG A 113 5.02 8.93 9.11
N GLU A 114 4.98 9.20 7.82
CA GLU A 114 4.51 10.49 7.31
C GLU A 114 3.03 10.70 7.65
N LYS A 115 2.66 11.92 8.04
CA LYS A 115 1.28 12.24 8.41
C LYS A 115 0.33 12.09 7.22
N SER A 116 -0.62 11.15 7.31
CA SER A 116 -1.70 11.03 6.33
C SER A 116 -2.86 12.00 6.64
N ARG A 117 -3.37 12.67 5.59
CA ARG A 117 -4.60 13.49 5.67
C ARG A 117 -5.88 12.65 5.58
N ARG A 118 -5.80 11.46 4.99
CA ARG A 118 -6.95 10.63 4.66
C ARG A 118 -7.02 9.35 5.49
N GLY A 119 -5.91 8.92 6.09
CA GLY A 119 -5.74 7.57 6.62
C GLY A 119 -5.23 6.62 5.52
N TYR A 120 -5.07 5.34 5.85
CA TYR A 120 -4.45 4.34 4.98
C TYR A 120 -5.45 3.26 4.56
N CYS A 121 -5.37 2.80 3.31
CA CYS A 121 -6.11 1.63 2.86
C CYS A 121 -5.77 0.40 3.72
N LEU A 122 -6.79 -0.38 4.08
CA LEU A 122 -6.67 -1.54 4.94
C LEU A 122 -6.55 -2.83 4.11
N GLN A 123 -5.75 -3.79 4.58
CA GLN A 123 -5.88 -5.16 4.10
C GLN A 123 -7.14 -5.77 4.74
N ARG A 124 -8.16 -6.08 3.93
CA ARG A 124 -9.36 -6.80 4.38
C ARG A 124 -9.42 -8.16 3.70
N PHE A 125 -9.53 -9.21 4.50
CA PHE A 125 -9.86 -10.55 4.05
C PHE A 125 -11.38 -10.74 4.16
N GLY A 126 -12.06 -10.99 3.04
CA GLY A 126 -13.50 -11.25 3.01
C GLY A 126 -14.10 -11.08 1.61
N ARG A 127 -15.07 -11.94 1.26
CA ARG A 127 -15.91 -11.80 0.05
C ARG A 127 -16.46 -10.38 -0.01
N GLU A 128 -16.50 -9.80 -1.21
CA GLU A 128 -17.30 -8.59 -1.40
C GLU A 128 -18.72 -8.89 -0.90
N PRO A 129 -19.39 -7.94 -0.22
CA PRO A 129 -20.82 -8.09 0.00
C PRO A 129 -21.43 -8.34 -1.38
N GLU A 130 -22.17 -9.43 -1.57
CA GLU A 130 -23.07 -9.52 -2.70
C GLU A 130 -23.97 -8.29 -2.58
N ASP A 131 -23.91 -7.41 -3.57
CA ASP A 131 -24.78 -6.23 -3.66
C ASP A 131 -26.22 -6.71 -3.45
N GLN A 132 -26.88 -6.21 -2.39
CA GLN A 132 -28.33 -6.32 -2.22
C GLN A 132 -29.04 -5.36 -3.15
#